data_AF-A0A956U0I5-F1
#
_entry.id   AF-A0A956U0I5-F1
#
_cell.length_a   1.000
_cell.length_b   1.000
_cell.length_c   1.000
_cell.angle_alpha   90.00
_cell.angle_beta   90.00
_cell.angle_gamma   90.00
#
_symmetry.space_group_name_H-M   'P 1'
#
loop_
_entity.id
_entity.type
_entity.pdbx_description
1 polymer ?
#
loop_
_entity_poly.entity_id
_entity_poly.type
_entity_poly.pdbx_seq_one_letter_code
_entity_poly.pdbx_strand_id
1 'polypeptide(L)'
;VPNINNPDKFYFDNINGKAVYSNKEMIDVLDVKRAFFNFRGARVNALGTMKNLKSPTFTLSGTIKNIDAGELGRLGAEISARGSSERWKGLKASGKLEVIDSSILGESLEGSIRKIKVENTSVTLTGGKLSSPFGKADFDGTLGLYEITKPGKSNEADINISVDSASAARLLEIF
;
A
#
# COMPACT_ATOMS: atom_id res chain seq x y z
N VAL A 1 25.01 14.74 -1.09
CA VAL A 1 24.13 13.97 -0.18
C VAL A 1 22.80 14.70 -0.12
N PRO A 2 21.69 14.16 -0.65
CA PRO A 2 20.42 14.87 -0.65
C PRO A 2 19.89 14.98 0.78
N ASN A 3 19.34 16.14 1.12
CA ASN A 3 18.82 16.45 2.45
C ASN A 3 17.51 15.68 2.68
N ILE A 4 17.57 14.65 3.54
CA ILE A 4 16.51 13.66 3.82
C ILE A 4 15.39 14.25 4.70
N ASN A 5 15.53 15.50 5.16
CA ASN A 5 14.66 16.10 6.19
C ASN A 5 13.43 16.85 5.66
N ASN A 6 13.01 16.65 4.40
CA ASN A 6 11.81 17.31 3.88
C ASN A 6 10.69 16.30 3.57
N PRO A 7 9.70 16.12 4.46
CA PRO A 7 8.65 15.11 4.34
C PRO A 7 7.64 15.37 3.22
N ASP A 8 7.66 16.54 2.59
CA ASP A 8 6.70 16.96 1.55
C ASP A 8 7.11 16.57 0.12
N LYS A 9 8.26 15.91 -0.06
CA LYS A 9 8.79 15.56 -1.38
C LYS A 9 9.05 14.07 -1.48
N PHE A 10 8.45 13.44 -2.48
CA PHE A 10 8.66 12.03 -2.81
C PHE A 10 9.98 11.89 -3.59
N TYR A 11 11.02 11.38 -2.93
CA TYR A 11 12.34 11.18 -3.56
C TYR A 11 12.50 9.73 -3.98
N PHE A 12 12.71 9.53 -5.27
CA PHE A 12 13.20 8.25 -5.79
C PHE A 12 14.72 8.29 -5.80
N ASP A 13 15.37 7.50 -4.95
CA ASP A 13 16.82 7.30 -4.98
C ASP A 13 17.11 5.87 -5.46
N ASN A 14 18.13 5.70 -6.29
CA ASN A 14 18.60 4.39 -6.78
C ASN A 14 17.51 3.45 -7.34
N ILE A 15 16.64 3.95 -8.22
CA ILE A 15 15.78 3.07 -9.03
C ILE A 15 16.68 2.26 -9.97
N ASN A 16 16.89 0.99 -9.66
CA ASN A 16 17.57 0.05 -10.54
C ASN A 16 16.51 -0.71 -11.35
N GLY A 17 16.41 -0.38 -12.63
CA GLY A 17 15.52 -1.04 -13.58
C GLY A 17 16.25 -1.51 -14.82
N LYS A 18 15.74 -2.56 -15.47
CA LYS A 18 16.12 -2.97 -16.82
C LYS A 18 14.91 -2.75 -17.72
N ALA A 19 15.00 -1.78 -18.61
CA ALA A 19 14.02 -1.62 -19.69
C ALA A 19 14.51 -2.36 -20.93
N VAL A 20 13.68 -3.23 -21.50
CA VAL A 20 13.93 -3.90 -22.77
C VAL A 20 12.82 -3.48 -23.72
N TYR A 21 13.20 -2.67 -24.72
CA TYR A 21 12.32 -2.26 -25.81
C TYR A 21 12.63 -3.12 -27.03
N SER A 22 11.61 -3.71 -27.65
CA SER A 22 11.77 -4.43 -28.92
C SER A 22 10.77 -3.89 -29.93
N ASN A 23 11.26 -3.26 -30.99
CA ASN A 23 10.39 -2.76 -32.08
C ASN A 23 9.86 -3.87 -33.00
N LYS A 24 10.13 -5.15 -32.69
CA LYS A 24 9.75 -6.32 -33.47
C LYS A 24 9.26 -7.45 -32.56
N GLU A 25 8.03 -7.88 -32.79
CA GLU A 25 7.33 -9.13 -32.34
C GLU A 25 7.31 -9.50 -30.84
N MET A 26 8.23 -8.99 -30.02
CA MET A 26 8.31 -9.26 -28.58
C MET A 26 7.64 -8.14 -27.79
N ILE A 27 6.90 -8.53 -26.75
CA ILE A 27 6.24 -7.62 -25.81
C ILE A 27 7.31 -6.76 -25.13
N ASP A 28 7.19 -5.43 -25.20
CA ASP A 28 8.04 -4.50 -24.44
C ASP A 28 7.93 -4.77 -22.94
N VAL A 29 9.07 -4.80 -22.23
CA VAL A 29 9.11 -5.05 -20.78
C VAL A 29 9.95 -3.99 -20.07
N LEU A 30 9.36 -3.36 -19.06
CA LEU A 30 10.05 -2.57 -18.06
C LEU A 30 10.10 -3.36 -16.75
N ASP A 31 11.29 -3.81 -16.36
CA ASP A 31 11.50 -4.53 -15.11
C ASP A 31 12.16 -3.61 -14.07
N VAL A 32 11.44 -3.29 -13.00
CA VAL A 32 11.92 -2.52 -11.86
C VAL A 32 12.47 -3.50 -10.82
N LYS A 33 13.77 -3.78 -10.92
CA LYS A 33 14.47 -4.75 -10.07
C LYS A 33 14.60 -4.31 -8.62
N ARG A 34 14.62 -3.00 -8.37
CA ARG A 34 14.56 -2.42 -7.02
C ARG A 34 14.27 -0.93 -7.09
N ALA A 35 13.25 -0.49 -6.38
CA ALA A 35 13.06 0.90 -6.00
C ALA A 35 13.08 0.98 -4.46
N PHE A 36 13.76 1.97 -3.90
CA PHE A 36 13.69 2.22 -2.47
C PHE A 36 13.57 3.71 -2.18
N PHE A 37 12.84 4.04 -1.14
CA PHE A 37 12.70 5.41 -0.66
C PHE A 37 12.43 5.41 0.85
N ASN A 38 12.68 6.55 1.49
CA ASN A 38 12.37 6.72 2.91
C ASN A 38 11.06 7.49 3.05
N PHE A 39 10.15 6.99 3.90
CA PHE A 39 8.89 7.66 4.22
C PHE A 39 8.71 7.69 5.74
N ARG A 40 8.72 8.87 6.35
CA ARG A 40 8.60 9.05 7.82
C ARG A 40 9.56 8.14 8.61
N GLY A 41 10.83 8.09 8.19
CA GLY A 41 11.85 7.23 8.82
C GLY A 41 11.78 5.73 8.46
N ALA A 42 10.70 5.29 7.82
CA ALA A 42 10.56 3.93 7.33
C ALA A 42 11.27 3.75 5.98
N ARG A 43 12.00 2.64 5.82
CA ARG A 43 12.52 2.23 4.52
C ARG A 43 11.41 1.52 3.75
N VAL A 44 11.07 2.06 2.59
CA VAL A 44 10.20 1.42 1.61
C VAL A 44 11.04 0.74 0.55
N ASN A 45 10.75 -0.52 0.28
CA ASN A 45 11.29 -1.25 -0.87
C ASN A 45 10.13 -1.62 -1.78
N ALA A 46 10.29 -1.41 -3.08
CA ALA A 46 9.32 -1.79 -4.08
C ALA A 46 10.01 -2.52 -5.23
N LEU A 47 9.30 -3.50 -5.78
CA LEU A 47 9.69 -4.29 -6.93
C LEU A 47 8.50 -4.32 -7.87
N GLY A 48 8.75 -4.34 -9.17
CA GLY A 48 7.65 -4.46 -10.09
C GLY A 48 8.09 -4.71 -11.51
N THR A 49 7.16 -5.20 -12.31
CA THR A 49 7.40 -5.44 -13.74
C THR A 49 6.19 -4.91 -14.48
N MET A 50 6.42 -4.16 -15.55
CA MET A 50 5.41 -3.71 -16.49
C MET A 50 5.70 -4.30 -17.87
N LYS A 51 4.68 -4.81 -18.53
CA LYS A 51 4.77 -5.43 -19.86
C LYS A 51 3.75 -4.81 -20.79
N ASN A 52 4.03 -4.80 -22.10
CA ASN A 52 3.14 -4.32 -23.15
C ASN A 52 2.79 -2.84 -22.96
N LEU A 53 3.75 -1.93 -23.07
CA LEU A 53 3.57 -0.50 -22.74
C LEU A 53 2.42 0.20 -23.49
N LYS A 54 1.93 -0.36 -24.59
CA LYS A 54 0.73 0.12 -25.31
C LYS A 54 -0.58 -0.26 -24.63
N SER A 55 -0.61 -1.39 -23.92
CA SER A 55 -1.71 -1.85 -23.08
C SER A 55 -1.14 -2.50 -21.81
N PRO A 56 -0.55 -1.68 -20.92
CA PRO A 56 0.33 -2.16 -19.88
C PRO A 56 -0.37 -3.15 -18.94
N THR A 57 0.31 -4.26 -18.69
CA THR A 57 0.06 -5.15 -17.56
C THR A 57 1.20 -4.99 -16.58
N PHE A 58 0.91 -5.01 -15.28
CA PHE A 58 1.94 -4.81 -14.27
C PHE A 58 1.76 -5.71 -13.05
N THR A 59 2.88 -5.96 -12.38
CA THR A 59 2.97 -6.54 -11.04
C THR A 59 3.77 -5.59 -10.17
N LEU A 60 3.35 -5.42 -8.92
CA LEU A 60 4.02 -4.61 -7.92
C LEU A 60 4.07 -5.42 -6.63
N SER A 61 5.21 -5.47 -5.98
CA SER A 61 5.31 -5.82 -4.57
C SER A 61 6.07 -4.73 -3.83
N GLY A 62 5.74 -4.52 -2.58
CA GLY A 62 6.43 -3.54 -1.77
C GLY A 62 6.36 -3.87 -0.30
N THR A 63 7.39 -3.47 0.43
CA THR A 63 7.45 -3.58 1.88
C THR A 63 7.82 -2.23 2.45
N ILE A 64 7.11 -1.82 3.50
CA ILE A 64 7.46 -0.69 4.35
C ILE A 64 7.63 -1.22 5.76
N LYS A 65 8.73 -0.86 6.42
CA LYS A 65 9.03 -1.32 7.78
C LYS A 65 9.44 -0.16 8.67
N ASN A 66 9.13 -0.26 9.95
CA ASN A 66 9.50 0.72 10.99
C ASN A 66 8.93 2.13 10.75
N ILE A 67 7.67 2.22 10.33
CA ILE A 67 6.94 3.50 10.41
C ILE A 67 6.75 3.79 11.90
N ASP A 68 7.38 4.85 12.36
CA ASP A 68 7.27 5.28 13.75
C ASP A 68 5.93 6.00 13.97
N ALA A 69 5.09 5.45 14.83
CA ALA A 69 3.84 6.06 15.27
C ALA A 69 3.97 6.73 16.64
N GLY A 70 5.21 6.98 17.09
CA GLY A 70 5.51 7.54 18.40
C GLY A 70 5.18 6.56 19.52
N GLU A 71 4.57 7.06 20.59
CA GLU A 71 4.18 6.26 21.76
C GLU A 71 3.18 5.14 21.43
N LEU A 72 2.47 5.24 20.30
CA LEU A 72 1.52 4.21 19.86
C LEU A 72 2.21 2.94 19.37
N GLY A 73 3.47 2.99 18.93
CA GLY A 73 4.21 1.82 18.46
C GLY A 73 4.79 1.97 17.05
N ARG A 74 4.93 0.84 16.36
CA ARG A 74 5.58 0.78 15.04
C ARG A 74 4.72 0.03 14.05
N LEU A 75 4.66 0.52 12.81
CA LEU A 75 3.92 -0.13 11.74
C LEU A 75 4.86 -0.59 10.62
N GLY A 76 4.52 -1.73 10.06
CA GLY A 76 5.10 -2.29 8.86
C GLY A 76 4.00 -2.95 8.04
N ALA A 77 4.16 -2.90 6.73
CA ALA A 77 3.21 -3.48 5.80
C ALA A 77 3.92 -4.05 4.58
N GLU A 78 3.38 -5.15 4.06
CA GLU A 78 3.70 -5.71 2.76
C GLU A 78 2.49 -5.59 1.85
N ILE A 79 2.73 -5.20 0.61
CA ILE A 79 1.73 -5.12 -0.44
C ILE A 79 2.14 -5.97 -1.62
N SER A 80 1.18 -6.70 -2.19
CA SER A 80 1.32 -7.34 -3.48
C SER A 80 0.15 -6.95 -4.37
N ALA A 81 0.42 -6.58 -5.60
CA ALA A 81 -0.59 -6.12 -6.54
C ALA A 81 -0.26 -6.55 -7.97
N ARG A 82 -1.31 -6.72 -8.76
CA ARG A 82 -1.24 -6.90 -10.21
C ARG A 82 -2.35 -6.11 -10.87
N GLY A 83 -2.13 -5.69 -12.09
CA GLY A 83 -3.16 -4.95 -12.81
C GLY A 83 -2.87 -4.78 -14.29
N SER A 84 -3.77 -4.08 -14.93
CA SER A 84 -3.65 -3.64 -16.30
C SER A 84 -4.22 -2.24 -16.48
N SER A 85 -3.82 -1.59 -17.55
CA SER A 85 -4.33 -0.29 -17.95
C SER A 85 -4.38 -0.27 -19.47
N GLU A 86 -5.58 -0.18 -20.05
CA GLU A 86 -5.71 0.02 -21.50
C GLU A 86 -5.44 1.49 -21.86
N ARG A 87 -5.68 2.41 -20.92
CA ARG A 87 -5.40 3.86 -20.94
C ARG A 87 -5.27 4.37 -19.50
N TRP A 88 -4.75 5.59 -19.29
CA TRP A 88 -4.61 6.19 -17.95
C TRP A 88 -5.92 6.26 -17.15
N LYS A 89 -7.10 6.29 -17.80
CA LYS A 89 -8.44 6.22 -17.17
C LYS A 89 -9.00 4.79 -16.98
N GLY A 90 -8.29 3.77 -17.43
CA GLY A 90 -8.73 2.38 -17.48
C GLY A 90 -7.98 1.46 -16.52
N LEU A 91 -7.43 2.01 -15.43
CA LEU A 91 -6.66 1.23 -14.45
C LEU A 91 -7.57 0.19 -13.80
N LYS A 92 -7.19 -1.08 -13.91
CA LYS A 92 -7.77 -2.20 -13.18
C LYS A 92 -6.67 -2.90 -12.42
N ALA A 93 -6.75 -2.92 -11.09
CA ALA A 93 -5.76 -3.59 -10.26
C ALA A 93 -6.44 -4.43 -9.18
N SER A 94 -5.74 -5.48 -8.77
CA SER A 94 -6.08 -6.28 -7.61
C SER A 94 -4.82 -6.51 -6.80
N GLY A 95 -4.93 -6.34 -5.48
CA GLY A 95 -3.84 -6.58 -4.57
C GLY A 95 -4.29 -7.10 -3.22
N LYS A 96 -3.31 -7.27 -2.34
CA LYS A 96 -3.44 -7.65 -0.94
C LYS A 96 -2.46 -6.82 -0.12
N LEU A 97 -2.81 -6.59 1.14
CA LEU A 97 -1.94 -5.95 2.11
C LEU A 97 -1.84 -6.85 3.34
N GLU A 98 -0.65 -6.96 3.90
CA GLU A 98 -0.39 -7.67 5.15
C GLU A 98 0.35 -6.73 6.10
N VAL A 99 -0.06 -6.70 7.37
CA VAL A 99 0.65 -6.00 8.43
C VAL A 99 1.77 -6.90 8.89
N ILE A 100 3.00 -6.38 8.88
CA ILE A 100 4.22 -7.12 9.20
C ILE A 100 5.05 -6.32 10.20
N ASP A 101 5.83 -7.00 11.04
CA ASP A 101 6.78 -6.38 11.98
C ASP A 101 6.18 -5.18 12.75
N SER A 102 4.90 -5.27 13.12
CA SER A 102 4.14 -4.18 13.69
C SER A 102 3.83 -4.39 15.17
N SER A 103 3.75 -3.29 15.90
CA SER A 103 3.38 -3.27 17.30
C SER A 103 2.49 -2.07 17.61
N ILE A 104 1.57 -2.28 18.54
CA ILE A 104 0.78 -1.22 19.15
C ILE A 104 0.96 -1.30 20.66
N LEU A 105 1.34 -0.19 21.30
CA LEU A 105 1.61 -0.12 22.74
C LEU A 105 2.59 -1.22 23.24
N GLY A 106 3.63 -1.51 22.44
CA GLY A 106 4.63 -2.53 22.75
C GLY A 106 4.21 -3.98 22.46
N GLU A 107 2.94 -4.22 22.15
CA GLU A 107 2.39 -5.55 21.84
C GLU A 107 2.30 -5.80 20.34
N SER A 108 2.31 -7.06 19.92
CA SER A 108 2.25 -7.41 18.50
C SER A 108 0.92 -6.97 17.85
N LEU A 109 1.03 -6.42 16.65
CA LEU A 109 -0.10 -6.06 15.80
C LEU A 109 -0.06 -6.90 14.52
N GLU A 110 -1.12 -7.66 14.29
CA GLU A 110 -1.33 -8.45 13.08
C GLU A 110 -2.53 -7.90 12.31
N GLY A 111 -2.52 -8.06 11.00
CA GLY A 111 -3.61 -7.60 10.17
C GLY A 111 -3.38 -7.86 8.69
N SER A 112 -4.46 -7.78 7.92
CA SER A 112 -4.38 -7.93 6.47
C SER A 112 -5.60 -7.32 5.79
N ILE A 113 -5.50 -7.08 4.48
CA ILE A 113 -6.63 -6.87 3.59
C ILE A 113 -6.54 -7.93 2.50
N ARG A 114 -7.48 -8.87 2.53
CA ARG A 114 -7.47 -10.04 1.64
C ARG A 114 -7.59 -9.67 0.17
N LYS A 115 -8.33 -8.62 -0.16
CA LYS A 115 -8.50 -8.13 -1.53
C LYS A 115 -8.67 -6.62 -1.54
N ILE A 116 -7.80 -5.96 -2.28
CA ILE A 116 -7.91 -4.56 -2.68
C ILE A 116 -8.19 -4.57 -4.17
N LYS A 117 -9.34 -4.07 -4.59
CA LYS A 117 -9.68 -3.93 -6.02
C LYS A 117 -9.66 -2.45 -6.37
N VAL A 118 -8.97 -2.09 -7.45
CA VAL A 118 -8.96 -0.73 -7.98
C VAL A 118 -9.57 -0.78 -9.37
N GLU A 119 -10.61 0.02 -9.59
CA GLU A 119 -11.23 0.26 -10.89
C GLU A 119 -11.33 1.77 -11.10
N ASN A 120 -10.36 2.29 -11.86
CA ASN A 120 -10.18 3.72 -12.09
C ASN A 120 -10.05 4.50 -10.77
N THR A 121 -11.05 5.30 -10.39
CA THR A 121 -11.06 6.06 -9.13
C THR A 121 -11.69 5.30 -7.97
N SER A 122 -12.28 4.13 -8.21
CA SER A 122 -12.94 3.33 -7.17
C SER A 122 -11.95 2.32 -6.59
N VAL A 123 -11.83 2.31 -5.28
CA VAL A 123 -11.08 1.30 -4.52
C VAL A 123 -12.07 0.54 -3.66
N THR A 124 -12.04 -0.79 -3.70
CA THR A 124 -12.82 -1.66 -2.82
C THR A 124 -11.87 -2.48 -1.96
N LEU A 125 -12.06 -2.42 -0.64
CA LEU A 125 -11.36 -3.23 0.34
C LEU A 125 -12.30 -4.36 0.77
N THR A 126 -11.79 -5.59 0.73
CA THR A 126 -12.57 -6.77 1.14
C THR A 126 -11.76 -7.70 2.03
N GLY A 127 -12.36 -8.14 3.13
CA GLY A 127 -11.78 -9.04 4.12
C GLY A 127 -10.59 -8.40 4.83
N GLY A 128 -10.76 -7.15 5.28
CA GLY A 128 -9.83 -6.48 6.17
C GLY A 128 -9.92 -7.08 7.58
N LYS A 129 -8.78 -7.36 8.20
CA LYS A 129 -8.67 -7.89 9.55
C LYS A 129 -7.57 -7.16 10.31
N LEU A 130 -7.80 -6.91 11.59
CA LEU A 130 -6.81 -6.40 12.53
C LEU A 130 -6.93 -7.19 13.84
N SER A 131 -5.80 -7.63 14.39
CA SER A 131 -5.74 -8.41 15.62
C SER A 131 -4.56 -7.95 16.46
N SER A 132 -4.84 -7.71 17.74
CA SER A 132 -3.85 -7.44 18.77
C SER A 132 -4.28 -8.11 20.08
N PRO A 133 -3.42 -8.15 21.10
CA PRO A 133 -3.82 -8.55 22.45
C PRO A 133 -4.96 -7.70 23.06
N PHE A 134 -5.23 -6.51 22.52
CA PHE A 134 -6.27 -5.60 22.98
C PHE A 134 -7.61 -5.80 22.29
N GLY A 135 -7.67 -6.55 21.19
CA GLY A 135 -8.91 -6.73 20.45
C GLY A 135 -8.73 -7.16 19.01
N LYS A 136 -9.87 -7.44 18.38
CA LYS A 136 -9.98 -7.87 16.99
C LYS A 136 -11.04 -7.05 16.29
N ALA A 137 -10.75 -6.67 15.06
CA ALA A 137 -11.69 -5.99 14.19
C ALA A 137 -11.60 -6.54 12.77
N ASP A 138 -12.76 -6.69 12.15
CA ASP A 138 -12.90 -6.93 10.72
C ASP A 138 -13.38 -5.63 10.05
N PHE A 139 -12.95 -5.37 8.83
CA PHE A 139 -13.39 -4.20 8.07
C PHE A 139 -13.48 -4.46 6.57
N ASP A 140 -14.44 -3.80 5.97
CA ASP A 140 -14.65 -3.74 4.52
C ASP A 140 -14.98 -2.30 4.14
N GLY A 141 -14.79 -1.93 2.88
CA GLY A 141 -15.16 -0.58 2.50
C GLY A 141 -14.82 -0.20 1.08
N THR A 142 -15.15 1.04 0.77
CA THR A 142 -14.88 1.64 -0.53
C THR A 142 -14.27 3.03 -0.39
N LEU A 143 -13.40 3.38 -1.33
CA LEU A 143 -12.82 4.72 -1.45
C LEU A 143 -13.04 5.22 -2.87
N GLY A 144 -13.68 6.38 -3.00
CA GLY A 144 -13.80 7.14 -4.23
C GLY A 144 -12.71 8.21 -4.30
N LEU A 145 -11.64 7.96 -5.04
CA LEU A 145 -10.50 8.87 -5.22
C LEU A 145 -10.73 9.83 -6.40
N TYR A 146 -11.79 10.62 -6.33
CA TYR A 146 -12.25 11.43 -7.46
C TYR A 146 -11.31 12.58 -7.84
N GLU A 147 -10.57 13.12 -6.87
CA GLU A 147 -9.68 14.26 -7.07
C GLU A 147 -8.59 13.97 -8.11
N ILE A 148 -8.15 12.70 -8.20
CA ILE A 148 -7.15 12.22 -9.17
C ILE A 148 -7.55 12.53 -10.62
N THR A 149 -8.86 12.49 -10.91
CA THR A 149 -9.37 12.70 -12.28
C THR A 149 -10.13 14.01 -12.46
N LYS A 150 -10.54 14.64 -11.36
CA LYS A 150 -11.34 15.85 -11.33
C LYS A 150 -10.86 16.73 -10.16
N PRO A 151 -9.86 17.59 -10.38
CA PRO A 151 -9.36 18.51 -9.36
C PRO A 151 -10.51 19.31 -8.71
N GLY A 152 -10.48 19.43 -7.38
CA GLY A 152 -11.52 20.12 -6.61
C GLY A 152 -12.76 19.28 -6.27
N LYS A 153 -12.86 18.01 -6.74
CA LYS A 153 -13.86 17.07 -6.22
C LYS A 153 -13.29 16.33 -5.01
N SER A 154 -14.04 16.31 -3.91
CA SER A 154 -13.67 15.57 -2.71
C SER A 154 -13.54 14.07 -2.97
N ASN A 155 -12.56 13.45 -2.31
CA ASN A 155 -12.50 12.01 -2.19
C ASN A 155 -13.53 11.54 -1.15
N GLU A 156 -14.10 10.36 -1.37
CA GLU A 156 -15.10 9.76 -0.48
C GLU A 156 -14.53 8.46 0.09
N ALA A 157 -14.81 8.17 1.35
CA ALA A 157 -14.43 6.93 1.99
C ALA A 157 -15.60 6.43 2.85
N ASP A 158 -16.01 5.19 2.60
CA ASP A 158 -17.03 4.50 3.36
C ASP A 158 -16.42 3.18 3.84
N ILE A 159 -16.09 3.12 5.14
CA ILE A 159 -15.43 1.98 5.77
C ILE A 159 -16.35 1.46 6.87
N ASN A 160 -16.78 0.21 6.71
CA ASN A 160 -17.53 -0.52 7.71
C ASN A 160 -16.55 -1.29 8.60
N ILE A 161 -16.60 -1.04 9.90
CA ILE A 161 -15.74 -1.68 10.90
C ILE A 161 -16.62 -2.46 11.86
N SER A 162 -16.35 -3.76 11.97
CA SER A 162 -16.92 -4.63 13.00
C SER A 162 -15.85 -4.91 14.04
N VAL A 163 -16.15 -4.63 15.31
CA VAL A 163 -15.24 -4.95 16.42
C VAL A 163 -15.73 -6.24 17.07
N ASP A 164 -14.97 -7.31 16.88
CA ASP A 164 -15.29 -8.63 17.42
C ASP A 164 -14.98 -8.72 18.91
N SER A 165 -13.91 -8.05 19.33
CA SER A 165 -13.52 -7.99 20.74
C SER A 165 -12.71 -6.75 21.05
N ALA A 166 -12.87 -6.25 22.29
CA ALA A 166 -12.06 -5.19 22.87
C ALA A 166 -11.80 -5.53 24.35
N SER A 167 -10.53 -5.48 24.77
CA SER A 167 -10.10 -5.75 26.13
C SER A 167 -9.64 -4.46 26.80
N ALA A 168 -10.55 -3.81 27.52
CA ALA A 168 -10.27 -2.57 28.26
C ALA A 168 -9.34 -2.77 29.46
N ALA A 169 -9.36 -3.96 30.08
CA ALA A 169 -8.55 -4.26 31.27
C ALA A 169 -7.05 -4.14 30.99
N ARG A 170 -6.59 -4.63 29.83
CA ARG A 170 -5.18 -4.52 29.43
C ARG A 170 -4.78 -3.13 28.94
N LEU A 171 -5.73 -2.32 28.44
CA LEU A 171 -5.44 -0.93 28.08
C LEU A 171 -5.14 -0.09 29.33
N LEU A 172 -5.87 -0.32 30.43
CA LEU A 172 -5.66 0.38 31.70
C LEU A 172 -4.40 -0.06 32.47
N GLU A 173 -3.83 -1.23 32.17
CA GLU A 173 -2.54 -1.66 32.75
C GLU A 173 -1.32 -0.98 32.09
N ILE A 174 -1.52 -0.36 30.92
CA ILE A 174 -0.46 0.28 30.12
C ILE A 174 -0.44 1.80 30.31
N PHE A 175 -1.53 2.41 30.79
CA PHE A 175 -1.65 3.84 31.12
C PHE A 175 -1.51 4.08 32.62
#